data_AF-A0A376ZM31-F1
#
_entry.id   AF-A0A376ZM31-F1
#
_cell.length_a   1.000
_cell.length_b   1.000
_cell.length_c   1.000
_cell.angle_alpha   90.00
_cell.angle_beta   90.00
_cell.angle_gamma   90.00
#
_symmetry.space_group_name_H-M   'P 1'
#
loop_
_entity.id
_entity.type
_entity.pdbx_description
1 polymer ?
#
loop_
_entity_poly.entity_id
_entity_poly.type
_entity_poly.pdbx_seq_one_letter_code
_entity_poly.pdbx_strand_id
1 'polypeptide(L)'
;MLIILVTKDKFLEAGFITLMGNVNVIMGRDLFTLDNKRDILNNDNFIIFCDEQFIRLMSCIFCGRHFSIISTNKVKSISDIITHIRRGVYCYGDSFCSLSMREMVVLFSHIFS
;
A
#
# COMPACT_ATOMS: atom_id res chain seq x y z
N MET A 1 2.10 -12.21 -2.97
CA MET A 1 2.12 -10.83 -3.51
C MET A 1 0.86 -10.16 -3.03
N LEU A 2 1.01 -9.03 -2.34
CA LEU A 2 -0.11 -8.31 -1.75
C LEU A 2 -0.24 -6.94 -2.42
N ILE A 3 -1.44 -6.60 -2.89
CA ILE A 3 -1.72 -5.28 -3.44
C ILE A 3 -2.39 -4.43 -2.36
N ILE A 4 -1.86 -3.24 -2.14
CA ILE A 4 -2.34 -2.30 -1.14
C ILE A 4 -2.75 -1.03 -1.87
N LEU A 5 -3.95 -0.52 -1.61
CA LEU A 5 -4.40 0.79 -2.09
C LEU A 5 -4.52 1.75 -0.90
N VAL A 6 -3.70 2.80 -0.90
CA VAL A 6 -3.62 3.82 0.15
C VAL A 6 -4.08 5.15 -0.44
N THR A 7 -5.36 5.43 -0.32
CA THR A 7 -5.97 6.66 -0.83
C THR A 7 -7.03 7.17 0.14
N LYS A 8 -7.28 8.48 0.12
CA LYS A 8 -8.46 9.07 0.78
C LYS A 8 -9.68 9.16 -0.15
N ASP A 9 -9.49 8.91 -1.44
CA ASP A 9 -10.56 9.00 -2.43
C ASP A 9 -11.40 7.71 -2.41
N LYS A 10 -12.59 7.81 -1.81
CA LYS A 10 -13.55 6.68 -1.73
C LYS A 10 -14.07 6.25 -3.11
N PHE A 11 -14.12 7.14 -4.10
CA PHE A 11 -14.50 6.77 -5.46
C PHE A 11 -13.40 5.96 -6.12
N LEU A 12 -12.14 6.35 -5.90
CA LEU A 12 -10.99 5.58 -6.36
C LEU A 12 -10.96 4.20 -5.71
N GLU A 13 -11.20 4.08 -4.41
CA GLU A 13 -11.29 2.76 -3.74
C GLU A 13 -12.33 1.85 -4.40
N ALA A 14 -13.56 2.35 -4.59
CA ALA A 14 -14.65 1.58 -5.19
C ALA A 14 -14.34 1.18 -6.66
N GLY A 15 -13.82 2.11 -7.44
CA GLY A 15 -13.41 1.86 -8.82
C GLY A 15 -12.27 0.84 -8.89
N PHE A 16 -11.29 0.94 -8.01
CA PHE A 16 -10.13 0.06 -7.97
C PHE A 16 -10.51 -1.38 -7.59
N ILE A 17 -11.40 -1.58 -6.60
CA ILE A 17 -11.94 -2.92 -6.28
C ILE A 17 -12.58 -3.53 -7.53
N THR A 18 -13.43 -2.76 -8.20
CA THR A 18 -14.15 -3.22 -9.40
C THR A 18 -13.18 -3.59 -10.53
N LEU A 19 -12.13 -2.80 -10.72
CA LEU A 19 -11.09 -3.03 -11.74
C LEU A 19 -10.24 -4.28 -11.43
N MET A 20 -9.94 -4.52 -10.16
CA MET A 20 -9.04 -5.61 -9.74
C MET A 20 -9.77 -6.96 -9.62
N GLY A 21 -11.10 -6.98 -9.60
CA GLY A 21 -11.91 -8.19 -9.63
C GLY A 21 -11.58 -9.14 -8.49
N ASN A 22 -11.05 -10.33 -8.82
CA ASN A 22 -10.73 -11.38 -7.84
C ASN A 22 -9.33 -11.24 -7.22
N VAL A 23 -8.58 -10.19 -7.54
CA VAL A 23 -7.26 -9.97 -6.93
C VAL A 23 -7.44 -9.45 -5.50
N ASN A 24 -6.72 -10.06 -4.55
CA ASN A 24 -6.78 -9.64 -3.16
C ASN A 24 -6.13 -8.26 -3.00
N VAL A 25 -6.96 -7.23 -2.80
CA VAL A 25 -6.54 -5.84 -2.55
C VAL A 25 -6.87 -5.48 -1.12
N ILE A 26 -5.88 -5.01 -0.38
CA ILE A 26 -6.08 -4.44 0.95
C ILE A 26 -6.17 -2.93 0.85
N MET A 27 -7.21 -2.34 1.45
CA MET A 27 -7.33 -0.89 1.55
C MET A 27 -6.47 -0.36 2.68
N GLY A 28 -5.96 0.87 2.53
CA GLY A 28 -5.12 1.52 3.52
C GLY A 28 -5.78 1.53 4.90
N ARG A 29 -7.08 1.86 4.97
CA ARG A 29 -7.85 1.84 6.21
C ARG A 29 -7.90 0.47 6.91
N ASP A 30 -7.76 -0.61 6.17
CA ASP A 30 -7.85 -2.00 6.66
C ASP A 30 -6.47 -2.64 6.88
N LEU A 31 -5.40 -1.92 6.50
CA LEU A 31 -4.02 -2.42 6.48
C LEU A 31 -3.45 -2.65 7.88
N PHE A 32 -3.81 -1.82 8.85
CA PHE A 32 -3.30 -1.90 10.22
C PHE A 32 -4.44 -1.85 11.24
N THR A 33 -5.29 -2.86 11.20
CA THR A 33 -6.23 -3.15 12.29
C THR A 33 -5.55 -4.00 13.37
N LEU A 34 -6.15 -4.06 14.57
CA LEU A 34 -5.64 -4.90 15.67
C LEU A 34 -5.61 -6.39 15.28
N ASP A 35 -6.55 -6.80 14.43
CA ASP A 35 -6.80 -8.21 14.07
C ASP A 35 -5.90 -8.70 12.92
N ASN A 36 -5.53 -7.82 11.97
CA ASN A 36 -4.87 -8.22 10.72
C ASN A 36 -3.34 -8.07 10.77
N LYS A 37 -2.79 -7.68 11.94
CA LYS A 37 -1.45 -7.10 12.08
C LYS A 37 -0.28 -8.05 11.78
N ARG A 38 -0.44 -9.36 11.98
CA ARG A 38 0.65 -10.34 11.80
C ARG A 38 0.68 -10.88 10.38
N ASP A 39 -0.49 -11.09 9.78
CA ASP A 39 -0.60 -11.79 8.50
C ASP A 39 -0.15 -10.92 7.33
N ILE A 40 -0.37 -9.61 7.41
CA ILE A 40 0.06 -8.66 6.37
C ILE A 40 1.59 -8.56 6.32
N LEU A 41 2.26 -8.56 7.47
CA LEU A 41 3.71 -8.38 7.55
C LEU A 41 4.51 -9.66 7.29
N ASN A 42 3.85 -10.82 7.17
CA ASN A 42 4.47 -12.08 6.78
C ASN A 42 4.62 -12.23 5.25
N ASN A 43 4.16 -11.25 4.46
CA ASN A 43 4.39 -11.23 3.02
C ASN A 43 5.75 -10.60 2.69
N ASP A 44 6.43 -11.13 1.68
CA ASP A 44 7.74 -10.62 1.24
C ASP A 44 7.66 -9.51 0.19
N ASN A 45 6.57 -9.46 -0.59
CA ASN A 45 6.43 -8.57 -1.74
C ASN A 45 5.10 -7.80 -1.73
N PHE A 46 5.21 -6.47 -1.67
CA PHE A 46 4.08 -5.54 -1.65
C PHE A 46 4.06 -4.65 -2.88
N ILE A 47 2.87 -4.42 -3.43
CA ILE A 47 2.64 -3.41 -4.46
C ILE A 47 1.64 -2.41 -3.90
N ILE A 48 2.09 -1.18 -3.73
CA ILE A 48 1.40 -0.14 -2.99
C ILE A 48 1.01 0.96 -3.97
N PHE A 49 -0.28 1.07 -4.26
CA PHE A 49 -0.87 2.23 -4.92
C PHE A 49 -1.18 3.27 -3.87
N CYS A 50 -0.66 4.48 -4.03
CA CYS A 50 -0.61 5.45 -2.94
C CYS A 50 -0.83 6.87 -3.43
N ASP A 51 -1.65 7.68 -2.76
CA ASP A 51 -1.65 9.13 -3.01
C ASP A 51 -0.26 9.70 -2.72
N GLU A 52 0.19 10.70 -3.49
CA GLU A 52 1.57 11.21 -3.39
C GLU A 52 1.96 11.65 -1.98
N GLN A 53 1.01 12.25 -1.26
CA GLN A 53 1.20 12.70 0.12
C GLN A 53 1.53 11.57 1.11
N PHE A 54 1.15 10.33 0.82
CA PHE A 54 1.39 9.18 1.70
C PHE A 54 2.62 8.36 1.30
N ILE A 55 3.29 8.64 0.17
CA ILE A 55 4.43 7.86 -0.31
C ILE A 55 5.52 7.76 0.75
N ARG A 56 5.88 8.88 1.38
CA ARG A 56 6.91 8.90 2.43
C ARG A 56 6.51 8.08 3.66
N LEU A 57 5.24 8.13 4.05
CA LEU A 57 4.71 7.33 5.14
C LEU A 57 4.81 5.84 4.82
N MET A 58 4.42 5.43 3.61
CA MET A 58 4.53 4.04 3.17
C MET A 58 5.98 3.55 3.16
N SER A 59 6.93 4.38 2.74
CA SER A 59 8.36 4.03 2.82
C SER A 59 8.84 3.81 4.26
N CYS A 60 8.36 4.59 5.24
CA CYS A 60 8.70 4.38 6.66
C CYS A 60 8.07 3.10 7.23
N ILE A 61 6.83 2.80 6.83
CA ILE A 61 6.07 1.62 7.30
C ILE A 61 6.67 0.32 6.75
N PHE A 62 7.05 0.32 5.48
CA PHE A 62 7.63 -0.84 4.82
C PHE A 62 9.17 -0.81 4.81
N CYS A 63 9.76 -0.02 5.71
CA CYS A 63 11.20 -0.01 5.92
C CYS A 63 11.71 -1.42 6.26
N GLY A 64 12.83 -1.82 5.65
CA GLY A 64 13.38 -3.18 5.78
C GLY A 64 12.63 -4.24 4.96
N ARG A 65 11.74 -3.85 4.04
CA ARG A 65 11.00 -4.78 3.17
C ARG A 65 11.13 -4.43 1.69
N HIS A 66 10.82 -5.41 0.85
CA HIS A 66 10.69 -5.23 -0.60
C HIS A 66 9.27 -4.78 -0.96
N PHE A 67 9.16 -3.60 -1.56
CA PHE A 67 7.88 -3.08 -2.02
C PHE A 67 8.04 -2.21 -3.26
N SER A 68 6.97 -2.08 -4.04
CA SER A 68 6.88 -1.09 -5.11
C SER A 68 5.80 -0.07 -4.75
N ILE A 69 6.13 1.22 -4.70
CA ILE A 69 5.13 2.29 -4.52
C ILE A 69 4.85 2.96 -5.86
N ILE A 70 3.57 3.09 -6.17
CA ILE A 70 3.06 3.70 -7.39
C ILE A 70 2.09 4.81 -6.96
N SER A 71 2.36 6.03 -7.41
CA SER A 71 1.45 7.15 -7.20
C SER A 71 0.12 6.86 -7.90
N THR A 72 -1.01 7.00 -7.21
CA THR A 72 -2.36 6.85 -7.80
C THR A 72 -2.54 7.79 -8.99
N ASN A 73 -1.99 9.00 -8.93
CA ASN A 73 -2.02 9.99 -10.01
C ASN A 73 -1.28 9.54 -11.30
N LYS A 74 -0.38 8.57 -11.19
CA LYS A 74 0.40 8.04 -12.32
C LYS A 74 -0.26 6.83 -13.00
N VAL A 75 -1.32 6.29 -12.40
CA VAL A 75 -2.06 5.15 -12.95
C VAL A 75 -3.24 5.66 -13.77
N LYS A 76 -3.18 5.47 -15.09
CA LYS A 76 -4.26 5.89 -16.00
C LYS A 76 -5.07 4.73 -16.54
N SER A 77 -4.56 3.51 -16.43
CA SER A 77 -5.18 2.31 -16.99
C SER A 77 -4.80 1.03 -16.23
N ILE A 78 -5.57 -0.03 -16.45
CA ILE A 78 -5.24 -1.40 -16.00
C ILE A 78 -3.90 -1.87 -16.57
N SER A 79 -3.58 -1.48 -17.81
CA SER A 79 -2.31 -1.84 -18.44
C SER A 79 -1.12 -1.27 -17.67
N ASP A 80 -1.24 -0.04 -17.14
CA ASP A 80 -0.20 0.57 -16.31
C ASP A 80 0.02 -0.24 -15.03
N ILE A 81 -1.06 -0.66 -14.38
CA ILE A 81 -1.04 -1.51 -13.18
C ILE A 81 -0.33 -2.84 -13.50
N ILE A 82 -0.79 -3.56 -14.53
CA ILE A 82 -0.20 -4.86 -14.92
C ILE A 82 1.27 -4.71 -15.28
N THR A 83 1.63 -3.65 -15.99
CA THR A 83 3.01 -3.38 -16.38
C THR A 83 3.90 -3.13 -15.16
N HIS A 84 3.42 -2.39 -14.16
CA HIS A 84 4.19 -2.17 -12.93
C HIS A 84 4.33 -3.45 -12.11
N ILE A 85 3.25 -4.24 -11.99
CA ILE A 85 3.28 -5.56 -11.33
C ILE A 85 4.32 -6.47 -12.00
N ARG A 86 4.31 -6.55 -13.35
CA ARG A 86 5.23 -7.41 -14.11
C ARG A 86 6.67 -6.91 -14.10
N ARG A 87 6.88 -5.59 -14.11
CA ARG A 87 8.22 -5.00 -14.10
C ARG A 87 8.94 -5.18 -12.76
N GLY A 88 8.22 -5.40 -11.67
CA GLY A 88 8.81 -5.82 -10.40
C GLY A 88 9.92 -4.90 -9.92
N VAL A 89 9.79 -3.58 -10.13
CA VAL A 89 10.75 -2.61 -9.58
C VAL A 89 10.43 -2.45 -8.10
N TYR A 90 10.98 -3.37 -7.31
CA TYR A 90 10.89 -3.35 -5.86
C TYR A 90 11.99 -2.43 -5.33
N CYS A 91 11.57 -1.37 -4.66
CA CYS A 91 12.45 -0.61 -3.80
C CYS A 91 12.66 -1.43 -2.52
N TYR A 92 13.89 -1.47 -2.03
CA TYR A 92 14.13 -1.85 -0.64
C TYR A 92 13.92 -0.60 0.21
N GLY A 93 13.01 -0.67 1.19
CA GLY A 93 12.74 0.45 2.07
C GLY A 93 13.93 0.75 2.98
N ASP A 94 14.78 1.69 2.59
CA ASP A 94 15.95 2.14 3.38
C ASP A 94 15.67 3.45 4.13
N SER A 95 14.46 3.59 4.67
CA SER A 95 14.09 4.80 5.39
C SER A 95 14.78 4.85 6.75
N PHE A 96 15.41 5.97 7.09
CA PHE A 96 16.07 6.16 8.39
C PHE A 96 15.14 6.08 9.62
N CYS A 97 13.82 6.10 9.40
CA CYS A 97 12.81 6.02 10.46
C CYS A 97 11.85 4.87 10.21
N SER A 98 12.21 3.66 10.68
CA SER A 98 11.25 2.56 10.78
C SER A 98 10.25 2.86 11.89
N LEU A 99 8.95 2.81 11.58
CA LEU A 99 7.91 2.95 12.59
C LEU A 99 7.73 1.63 13.34
N SER A 100 7.49 1.69 14.64
CA SER A 100 7.00 0.56 15.41
C SER A 100 5.55 0.25 15.03
N MET A 101 5.11 -1.00 15.25
CA MET A 101 3.72 -1.41 15.00
C MET A 101 2.69 -0.50 15.67
N ARG A 102 2.96 -0.03 16.89
CA ARG A 102 2.04 0.87 17.61
C ARG A 102 1.91 2.22 16.90
N GLU A 103 3.03 2.78 16.46
CA GLU A 103 3.03 4.03 15.70
C GLU A 103 2.31 3.87 14.36
N MET A 104 2.52 2.74 13.68
CA MET A 104 1.81 2.44 12.43
C MET A 104 0.29 2.43 12.64
N VAL A 105 -0.22 1.68 13.62
CA VAL A 105 -1.67 1.59 13.90
C VAL A 105 -2.25 2.95 14.26
N VAL A 106 -1.59 3.73 15.13
CA VAL A 106 -2.07 5.04 15.54
C VAL A 106 -2.10 6.03 14.36
N LEU A 107 -1.03 6.09 13.57
CA LEU A 107 -0.94 6.99 12.42
C LEU A 107 -1.97 6.62 11.35
N PHE A 108 -2.11 5.33 11.02
CA PHE A 108 -3.09 4.89 10.04
C PHE A 108 -4.52 5.12 10.50
N SER A 109 -4.82 4.80 11.76
CA SER A 109 -6.13 5.09 12.34
C SER A 109 -6.42 6.59 12.23
N HIS A 110 -5.48 7.47 12.55
CA HIS A 110 -5.70 8.92 12.46
C HIS A 110 -5.84 9.46 11.03
N ILE A 111 -5.11 8.89 10.07
CA ILE A 111 -5.13 9.38 8.68
C ILE A 111 -6.39 8.93 7.95
N PHE A 112 -6.88 7.72 8.23
CA PHE A 112 -7.96 7.07 7.50
C PHE A 112 -9.27 6.87 8.30
N SER A 113 -9.36 7.45 9.51
CA SER A 113 -10.64 7.55 10.27
C SER A 113 -11.59 8.58 9.69
#